data_AF-A0A4Q7ZE52-F1
#
_entry.id   AF-A0A4Q7ZE52-F1
#
_cell.length_a   1.000
_cell.length_b   1.000
_cell.length_c   1.000
_cell.angle_alpha   90.00
_cell.angle_beta   90.00
_cell.angle_gamma   90.00
#
_symmetry.space_group_name_H-M   'P 1'
#
loop_
_entity.id
_entity.type
_entity.pdbx_description
1 polymer ?
#
loop_
_entity_poly.entity_id
_entity_poly.type
_entity_poly.pdbx_seq_one_letter_code
_entity_poly.pdbx_strand_id
1 'polypeptide(L)'
;MIRALLVWDPQPFGAEPQDRAAVSADFHRLLGVKVSAPNEKLLVFARKVGERLLAEDPDNEDYQNYYGTLGEDALANEKAILSLDLPSDDWVPALKVMAEEARALRLVMLDDELGMAFLPDGQVVPENMRKVWEGALREMEAPGFPKRLSEFKKWFNPKFEEMLARHGFNKKVKDPLDGEYCYLRQQLGGGQYINIVYQGGGGDYFLPVGFYVINRDVSKIYDRFNFLQRLPALYLDAYSVYGNSAQLGSMISDYDLALERLGFIEKVIFPLLDIACDIRGIDQVMNGCFDTNLRDYIQNSSYAPNCLIVARLSGNPDFETLTVNLREARRGGANITAIKGDEWLKLVKYLREEVQPLV
;
A
#
# COMPACT_ATOMS: atom_id res chain seq x y z
N MET A 1 -3.62 -6.07 -10.71
CA MET A 1 -3.83 -5.95 -12.17
C MET A 1 -4.51 -4.61 -12.36
N ILE A 2 -3.92 -3.69 -13.12
CA ILE A 2 -4.50 -2.36 -13.31
C ILE A 2 -5.61 -2.51 -14.35
N ARG A 3 -6.83 -2.08 -13.99
CA ARG A 3 -8.02 -2.18 -14.84
C ARG A 3 -8.01 -1.04 -15.84
N ALA A 4 -8.05 -1.36 -17.12
CA ALA A 4 -7.98 -0.37 -18.19
C ALA A 4 -9.36 -0.03 -18.76
N LEU A 5 -9.65 1.26 -18.88
CA LEU A 5 -10.78 1.82 -19.61
C LEU A 5 -10.33 2.26 -21.01
N LEU A 6 -11.02 1.78 -22.03
CA LEU A 6 -10.67 2.00 -23.44
C LEU A 6 -11.62 3.03 -24.04
N VAL A 7 -11.08 4.07 -24.68
CA VAL A 7 -11.87 5.20 -25.21
C VAL A 7 -11.50 5.48 -26.66
N TRP A 8 -12.50 5.68 -27.53
CA TRP A 8 -12.28 6.08 -28.93
C TRP A 8 -13.39 6.97 -29.47
N ASP A 9 -13.07 7.71 -30.52
CA ASP A 9 -14.04 8.46 -31.32
C ASP A 9 -14.60 7.54 -32.41
N PRO A 10 -15.91 7.26 -32.44
CA PRO A 10 -16.50 6.38 -33.45
C PRO A 10 -16.60 7.04 -34.83
N GLN A 11 -16.64 8.38 -34.89
CA GLN A 11 -16.98 9.13 -36.10
C GLN A 11 -16.04 8.88 -37.30
N PRO A 12 -14.70 8.80 -37.13
CA PRO A 12 -13.78 8.51 -38.23
C PRO A 12 -13.93 7.10 -38.82
N PHE A 13 -14.68 6.22 -38.16
CA PHE A 13 -14.71 4.79 -38.47
C PHE A 13 -16.07 4.25 -38.88
N GLY A 14 -17.09 5.10 -39.01
CA GLY A 14 -18.40 4.74 -39.53
C GLY A 14 -19.55 5.16 -38.63
N ALA A 15 -20.60 4.34 -38.60
CA ALA A 15 -21.76 4.57 -37.77
C ALA A 15 -21.43 4.34 -36.29
N GLU A 16 -22.05 5.13 -35.41
CA GLU A 16 -21.89 4.97 -33.96
C GLU A 16 -22.46 3.61 -33.49
N PRO A 17 -21.76 2.89 -32.60
CA PRO A 17 -22.24 1.63 -32.08
C PRO A 17 -23.52 1.84 -31.25
N GLN A 18 -24.48 0.94 -31.38
CA GLN A 18 -25.80 1.03 -30.74
C GLN A 18 -25.99 0.01 -29.61
N ASP A 19 -25.11 -0.98 -29.52
CA ASP A 19 -25.21 -2.06 -28.54
C ASP A 19 -23.82 -2.61 -28.17
N ARG A 20 -23.81 -3.53 -27.20
CA ARG A 20 -22.57 -4.14 -26.70
C ARG A 20 -21.81 -4.94 -27.76
N ALA A 21 -22.50 -5.58 -28.70
CA ALA A 21 -21.88 -6.38 -29.75
C ALA A 21 -21.17 -5.48 -30.78
N ALA A 22 -21.81 -4.37 -31.17
CA ALA A 22 -21.22 -3.35 -32.02
C ALA A 22 -19.99 -2.71 -31.37
N VAL A 23 -20.05 -2.36 -30.08
CA VAL A 23 -18.88 -1.85 -29.32
C VAL A 23 -17.74 -2.87 -29.34
N SER A 24 -18.03 -4.15 -29.11
CA SER A 24 -17.02 -5.22 -29.16
C SER A 24 -16.38 -5.35 -30.54
N ALA A 25 -17.20 -5.30 -31.60
CA ALA A 25 -16.71 -5.40 -32.97
C ALA A 25 -15.80 -4.22 -33.33
N ASP A 26 -16.19 -3.00 -32.93
CA ASP A 26 -15.37 -1.81 -33.09
C ASP A 26 -14.05 -1.92 -32.35
N PHE A 27 -14.09 -2.32 -31.07
CA PHE A 27 -12.87 -2.52 -30.29
C PHE A 27 -11.87 -3.45 -30.99
N HIS A 28 -12.31 -4.65 -31.41
CA HIS A 28 -11.43 -5.60 -32.09
C HIS A 28 -10.89 -5.09 -33.43
N ARG A 29 -11.70 -4.31 -34.16
CA ARG A 29 -11.29 -3.70 -35.43
C ARG A 29 -10.29 -2.57 -35.24
N LEU A 30 -10.44 -1.78 -34.17
CA LEU A 30 -9.60 -0.63 -33.87
C LEU A 30 -8.35 -0.99 -33.05
N LEU A 31 -8.34 -2.18 -32.45
CA LEU A 31 -7.20 -2.67 -31.67
C LEU A 31 -5.94 -2.73 -32.55
N GLY A 32 -4.96 -1.92 -32.20
CA GLY A 32 -3.69 -1.82 -32.93
C GLY A 32 -3.72 -0.92 -34.17
N VAL A 33 -4.84 -0.27 -34.49
CA VAL A 33 -4.91 0.72 -35.56
C VAL A 33 -4.12 1.96 -35.16
N LYS A 34 -3.13 2.31 -35.98
CA LYS A 34 -2.36 3.56 -35.84
C LYS A 34 -3.05 4.71 -36.54
N VAL A 35 -2.97 5.90 -35.94
CA VAL A 35 -3.47 7.15 -36.52
C VAL A 35 -2.29 8.07 -36.88
N SER A 36 -2.44 8.85 -37.95
CA SER A 36 -1.39 9.75 -38.43
C SER A 36 -1.29 11.06 -37.65
N ALA A 37 -2.31 11.38 -36.85
CA ALA A 37 -2.36 12.54 -35.97
C ALA A 37 -3.24 12.24 -34.74
N PRO A 38 -3.00 12.89 -33.59
CA PRO A 38 -3.83 12.73 -32.40
C PRO A 38 -5.28 13.13 -32.66
N ASN A 39 -6.23 12.36 -32.13
CA ASN A 39 -7.65 12.68 -32.24
C ASN A 39 -7.97 13.86 -31.29
N GLU A 40 -8.49 14.96 -31.84
CA GLU A 40 -8.79 16.18 -31.08
C GLU A 40 -9.78 15.94 -29.93
N LYS A 41 -10.80 15.09 -30.12
CA LYS A 41 -11.77 14.78 -29.07
C LYS A 41 -11.13 13.98 -27.94
N LEU A 42 -10.28 13.00 -28.26
CA LEU A 42 -9.55 12.24 -27.24
C LEU A 42 -8.59 13.13 -26.45
N LEU A 43 -7.96 14.10 -27.10
CA LEU A 43 -7.11 15.08 -26.43
C LEU A 43 -7.91 16.00 -25.49
N VAL A 44 -9.05 16.53 -25.95
CA VAL A 44 -9.94 17.36 -25.12
C VAL A 44 -10.50 16.55 -23.95
N PHE A 45 -10.92 15.32 -24.20
CA PHE A 45 -11.38 14.38 -23.18
C PHE A 45 -10.34 14.19 -22.08
N ALA A 46 -9.11 13.81 -22.46
CA ALA A 46 -8.03 13.53 -21.52
C ALA A 46 -7.69 14.73 -20.64
N ARG A 47 -7.61 15.93 -21.24
CA ARG A 47 -7.35 17.17 -20.48
C ARG A 47 -8.45 17.47 -19.47
N LYS A 48 -9.72 17.40 -19.90
CA LYS A 48 -10.85 17.69 -19.02
C LYS A 48 -10.99 16.68 -17.87
N VAL A 49 -10.78 15.39 -18.15
CA VAL A 49 -10.79 14.35 -17.11
C VAL A 49 -9.69 14.60 -16.09
N GLY A 50 -8.45 14.84 -16.54
CA GLY A 50 -7.33 15.15 -15.64
C GLY A 50 -7.60 16.38 -14.79
N GLU A 51 -8.01 17.50 -15.41
CA GLU A 51 -8.34 18.75 -14.71
C GLU A 51 -9.44 18.56 -13.67
N ARG A 52 -10.54 17.87 -14.01
CA ARG A 52 -11.67 17.66 -13.09
C ARG A 52 -11.31 16.75 -11.92
N LEU A 53 -10.66 15.61 -12.17
CA LEU A 53 -10.33 14.67 -11.10
C LEU A 53 -9.31 15.26 -10.12
N LEU A 54 -8.28 15.95 -10.63
CA LEU A 54 -7.29 16.62 -9.79
C LEU A 54 -7.88 17.81 -9.02
N ALA A 55 -8.91 18.48 -9.55
CA ALA A 55 -9.61 19.54 -8.83
C ALA A 55 -10.58 19.00 -7.77
N GLU A 56 -11.22 17.85 -8.00
CA GLU A 56 -12.13 17.22 -7.05
C GLU A 56 -11.39 16.65 -5.83
N ASP A 57 -10.20 16.08 -6.03
CA ASP A 57 -9.39 15.51 -4.95
C ASP A 57 -7.88 15.72 -5.21
N PRO A 58 -7.33 16.91 -4.90
CA PRO A 58 -5.96 17.26 -5.23
C PRO A 58 -4.91 16.44 -4.47
N ASP A 59 -5.28 15.86 -3.32
CA ASP A 59 -4.40 15.05 -2.49
C ASP A 59 -4.48 13.54 -2.82
N ASN A 60 -5.26 13.17 -3.84
CA ASN A 60 -5.39 11.79 -4.27
C ASN A 60 -4.18 11.37 -5.13
N GLU A 61 -3.28 10.58 -4.54
CA GLU A 61 -2.05 10.10 -5.20
C GLU A 61 -2.33 9.29 -6.46
N ASP A 62 -3.40 8.48 -6.51
CA ASP A 62 -3.77 7.75 -7.73
C ASP A 62 -4.18 8.72 -8.84
N TYR A 63 -4.90 9.78 -8.52
CA TYR A 63 -5.27 10.80 -9.51
C TYR A 63 -4.04 11.55 -10.02
N GLN A 64 -3.12 11.91 -9.12
CA GLN A 64 -1.85 12.53 -9.51
C GLN A 64 -1.04 11.62 -10.42
N ASN A 65 -0.92 10.34 -10.08
CA ASN A 65 -0.12 9.36 -10.81
C ASN A 65 -0.72 8.99 -12.17
N TYR A 66 -2.04 8.76 -12.24
CA TYR A 66 -2.69 8.29 -13.46
C TYR A 66 -3.18 9.42 -14.38
N TYR A 67 -3.54 10.58 -13.79
CA TYR A 67 -4.24 11.63 -14.53
C TYR A 67 -3.49 12.97 -14.60
N GLY A 68 -2.37 13.11 -13.86
CA GLY A 68 -1.51 14.30 -13.89
C GLY A 68 -0.95 14.65 -15.27
N THR A 69 -0.62 13.63 -16.08
CA THR A 69 -0.05 13.78 -17.42
C THR A 69 -1.00 13.38 -18.54
N LEU A 70 -2.28 13.12 -18.24
CA LEU A 70 -3.22 12.47 -19.18
C LEU A 70 -3.34 13.19 -20.51
N GLY A 71 -3.31 14.53 -20.49
CA GLY A 71 -3.35 15.35 -21.71
C GLY A 71 -2.10 15.20 -22.59
N GLU A 72 -0.93 14.98 -22.00
CA GLU A 72 0.33 14.71 -22.71
C GLU A 72 0.32 13.29 -23.27
N ASP A 73 -0.18 12.33 -22.49
CA ASP A 73 -0.32 10.93 -22.90
C ASP A 73 -1.28 10.79 -24.09
N ALA A 74 -2.40 11.51 -24.07
CA ALA A 74 -3.33 11.57 -25.19
C ALA A 74 -2.75 12.26 -26.43
N LEU A 75 -1.88 13.26 -26.24
CA LEU A 75 -1.18 13.93 -27.34
C LEU A 75 -0.15 13.01 -28.00
N ALA A 76 0.51 12.16 -27.21
CA ALA A 76 1.49 11.19 -27.69
C ALA A 76 0.86 9.88 -28.20
N ASN A 77 -0.47 9.70 -28.03
CA ASN A 77 -1.14 8.46 -28.40
C ASN A 77 -1.21 8.28 -29.93
N GLU A 78 -0.45 7.32 -30.46
CA GLU A 78 -0.44 6.98 -31.89
C GLU A 78 -1.58 6.03 -32.31
N LYS A 79 -2.49 5.67 -31.41
CA LYS A 79 -3.53 4.65 -31.65
C LYS A 79 -4.92 5.26 -31.77
N ALA A 80 -5.80 4.56 -32.47
CA ALA A 80 -7.22 4.93 -32.56
C ALA A 80 -7.95 4.87 -31.20
N ILE A 81 -7.44 4.07 -30.26
CA ILE A 81 -7.96 3.89 -28.90
C ILE A 81 -6.98 4.54 -27.92
N LEU A 82 -7.51 5.34 -27.01
CA LEU A 82 -6.83 5.79 -25.80
C LEU A 82 -7.14 4.80 -24.67
N SER A 83 -6.09 4.29 -24.01
CA SER A 83 -6.23 3.42 -22.84
C SER A 83 -5.95 4.24 -21.59
N LEU A 84 -6.80 4.11 -20.59
CA LEU A 84 -6.73 4.84 -19.33
C LEU A 84 -6.75 3.84 -18.19
N ASP A 85 -5.94 4.06 -17.17
CA ASP A 85 -6.01 3.24 -15.96
C ASP A 85 -7.13 3.76 -15.04
N LEU A 86 -7.92 2.86 -14.48
CA LEU A 86 -8.83 3.16 -13.37
C LEU A 86 -8.12 2.88 -12.04
N PRO A 87 -8.30 3.73 -11.01
CA PRO A 87 -7.78 3.46 -9.68
C PRO A 87 -8.40 2.16 -9.15
N SER A 88 -7.65 1.37 -8.38
CA SER A 88 -8.14 0.07 -7.93
C SER A 88 -9.32 0.18 -6.97
N ASP A 89 -9.32 1.20 -6.12
CA ASP A 89 -10.18 1.24 -4.94
C ASP A 89 -11.35 2.23 -5.08
N ASP A 90 -11.13 3.40 -5.69
CA ASP A 90 -12.14 4.47 -5.88
C ASP A 90 -12.45 4.74 -7.38
N TRP A 91 -12.68 3.67 -8.16
CA TRP A 91 -12.93 3.79 -9.60
C TRP A 91 -14.29 4.39 -9.98
N VAL A 92 -15.32 4.29 -9.13
CA VAL A 92 -16.67 4.78 -9.46
C VAL A 92 -16.71 6.29 -9.65
N PRO A 93 -16.17 7.14 -8.75
CA PRO A 93 -16.07 8.58 -8.98
C PRO A 93 -15.29 8.92 -10.25
N ALA A 94 -14.13 8.28 -10.46
CA ALA A 94 -13.30 8.52 -11.65
C ALA A 94 -14.06 8.18 -12.94
N LEU A 95 -14.71 7.01 -12.97
CA LEU A 95 -15.50 6.57 -14.11
C LEU A 95 -16.72 7.47 -14.36
N LYS A 96 -17.33 8.04 -13.31
CA LYS A 96 -18.45 9.00 -13.45
C LYS A 96 -17.99 10.23 -14.22
N VAL A 97 -16.88 10.85 -13.82
CA VAL A 97 -16.31 12.01 -14.50
C VAL A 97 -15.94 11.66 -15.95
N MET A 98 -15.29 10.51 -16.17
CA MET A 98 -14.97 10.05 -17.52
C MET A 98 -16.22 9.85 -18.39
N ALA A 99 -17.27 9.21 -17.86
CA ALA A 99 -18.51 8.99 -18.60
C ALA A 99 -19.22 10.30 -18.98
N GLU A 100 -19.20 11.30 -18.09
CA GLU A 100 -19.75 12.62 -18.37
C GLU A 100 -19.00 13.34 -19.50
N GLU A 101 -17.66 13.33 -19.46
CA GLU A 101 -16.84 13.96 -20.50
C GLU A 101 -16.89 13.21 -21.83
N ALA A 102 -16.90 11.88 -21.80
CA ALA A 102 -17.04 11.05 -23.00
C ALA A 102 -18.39 11.33 -23.70
N ARG A 103 -19.48 11.39 -22.93
CA ARG A 103 -20.81 11.75 -23.45
C ARG A 103 -20.81 13.14 -24.06
N ALA A 104 -20.21 14.13 -23.39
CA ALA A 104 -20.15 15.50 -23.90
C ALA A 104 -19.40 15.60 -25.25
N LEU A 105 -18.47 14.68 -25.50
CA LEU A 105 -17.65 14.61 -26.71
C LEU A 105 -18.12 13.53 -27.71
N ARG A 106 -19.22 12.82 -27.42
CA ARG A 106 -19.71 11.68 -28.21
C ARG A 106 -18.66 10.58 -28.43
N LEU A 107 -17.90 10.27 -27.39
CA LEU A 107 -16.91 9.18 -27.39
C LEU A 107 -17.56 7.87 -26.92
N VAL A 108 -16.98 6.75 -27.35
CA VAL A 108 -17.32 5.42 -26.82
C VAL A 108 -16.32 5.08 -25.73
N MET A 109 -16.79 4.51 -24.63
CA MET A 109 -15.93 3.90 -23.62
C MET A 109 -16.25 2.43 -23.43
N LEU A 110 -15.23 1.60 -23.24
CA LEU A 110 -15.34 0.19 -22.95
C LEU A 110 -14.48 -0.17 -21.74
N ASP A 111 -15.13 -0.75 -20.76
CA ASP A 111 -14.52 -1.52 -19.68
C ASP A 111 -14.67 -3.01 -20.03
N ASP A 112 -13.63 -3.59 -20.62
CA ASP A 112 -13.70 -4.96 -21.13
C ASP A 112 -13.75 -5.99 -19.99
N GLU A 113 -13.14 -5.68 -18.83
CA GLU A 113 -13.16 -6.56 -17.66
C GLU A 113 -14.57 -6.70 -17.07
N LEU A 114 -15.32 -5.61 -16.93
CA LEU A 114 -16.72 -5.67 -16.50
C LEU A 114 -17.70 -5.99 -17.65
N GLY A 115 -17.21 -6.00 -18.89
CA GLY A 115 -18.05 -6.12 -20.08
C GLY A 115 -19.05 -4.96 -20.21
N MET A 116 -18.73 -3.79 -19.65
CA MET A 116 -19.58 -2.60 -19.61
C MET A 116 -19.09 -1.57 -20.61
N ALA A 117 -20.00 -0.95 -21.37
CA ALA A 117 -19.66 0.10 -22.31
C ALA A 117 -20.61 1.29 -22.20
N PHE A 118 -20.08 2.47 -22.49
CA PHE A 118 -20.81 3.73 -22.57
C PHE A 118 -20.86 4.16 -24.03
N LEU A 119 -22.08 4.26 -24.56
CA LEU A 119 -22.34 4.73 -25.92
C LEU A 119 -22.19 6.25 -26.02
N PRO A 120 -22.05 6.82 -27.24
CA PRO A 120 -21.83 8.26 -27.44
C PRO A 120 -22.93 9.16 -26.88
N ASP A 121 -24.15 8.66 -26.71
CA ASP A 121 -25.28 9.37 -26.12
C ASP A 121 -25.31 9.30 -24.58
N GLY A 122 -24.43 8.50 -23.98
CA GLY A 122 -24.33 8.23 -22.55
C GLY A 122 -25.05 6.96 -22.10
N GLN A 123 -25.69 6.21 -23.01
CA GLN A 123 -26.36 4.97 -22.65
C GLN A 123 -25.33 3.90 -22.26
N VAL A 124 -25.54 3.25 -21.11
CA VAL A 124 -24.74 2.09 -20.69
C VAL A 124 -25.31 0.80 -21.28
N VAL A 125 -24.42 -0.02 -21.84
CA VAL A 125 -24.74 -1.35 -22.41
C VAL A 125 -23.75 -2.41 -21.90
N PRO A 126 -24.17 -3.68 -21.73
CA PRO A 126 -25.55 -4.17 -21.86
C PRO A 126 -26.46 -3.70 -20.71
N GLU A 127 -27.78 -3.87 -20.86
CA GLU A 127 -28.80 -3.37 -19.91
C GLU A 127 -28.56 -3.80 -18.45
N ASN A 128 -28.07 -5.02 -18.22
CA ASN A 128 -27.75 -5.50 -16.88
C ASN A 128 -26.61 -4.68 -16.23
N MET A 129 -25.62 -4.25 -17.02
CA MET A 129 -24.55 -3.37 -16.52
C MET A 129 -25.03 -1.95 -16.29
N ARG A 130 -26.05 -1.47 -17.01
CA ARG A 130 -26.69 -0.18 -16.69
C ARG A 130 -27.24 -0.18 -15.27
N LYS A 131 -27.96 -1.23 -14.88
CA LYS A 131 -28.51 -1.35 -13.52
C LYS A 131 -27.42 -1.38 -12.45
N VAL A 132 -26.30 -2.06 -12.73
CA VAL A 132 -25.12 -2.10 -11.84
C VAL A 132 -24.53 -0.69 -11.70
N TRP A 133 -24.32 0.01 -12.82
CA TRP A 133 -23.80 1.38 -12.83
C TRP A 133 -24.69 2.37 -12.08
N GLU A 134 -26.00 2.36 -12.34
CA GLU A 134 -26.96 3.20 -11.61
C GLU A 134 -27.02 2.86 -10.11
N GLY A 135 -26.83 1.58 -9.75
CA GLY A 135 -26.70 1.14 -8.37
C GLY A 135 -25.48 1.75 -7.70
N ALA A 136 -24.31 1.65 -8.34
CA ALA A 136 -23.06 2.21 -7.84
C ALA A 136 -23.13 3.74 -7.67
N LEU A 137 -23.76 4.45 -8.60
CA LEU A 137 -23.99 5.89 -8.48
C LEU A 137 -24.88 6.25 -7.29
N ARG A 138 -26.00 5.54 -7.09
CA ARG A 138 -26.89 5.76 -5.94
C ARG A 138 -26.20 5.48 -4.62
N GLU A 139 -25.38 4.44 -4.56
CA GLU A 139 -24.64 4.09 -3.35
C GLU A 139 -23.57 5.14 -3.02
N MET A 140 -22.87 5.65 -4.03
CA MET A 140 -21.89 6.73 -3.86
C MET A 140 -22.52 8.02 -3.31
N GLU A 141 -23.78 8.31 -3.66
CA GLU A 141 -24.48 9.53 -3.26
C GLU A 141 -25.25 9.38 -1.93
N ALA A 142 -25.27 8.19 -1.32
CA ALA A 142 -26.00 7.93 -0.08
C ALA A 142 -25.27 8.49 1.16
N PRO A 143 -25.96 9.22 2.07
CA PRO A 143 -25.35 9.68 3.32
C PRO A 143 -25.03 8.50 4.24
N GLY A 144 -23.79 8.39 4.72
CA GLY A 144 -23.33 7.26 5.54
C GLY A 144 -21.88 7.36 6.01
N PHE A 145 -21.32 6.23 6.42
CA PHE A 145 -19.87 6.05 6.59
C PHE A 145 -19.15 6.48 5.29
N PRO A 146 -17.94 7.09 5.36
CA PRO A 146 -17.28 7.63 4.17
C PRO A 146 -17.23 6.60 3.05
N LYS A 147 -17.55 7.02 1.83
CA LYS A 147 -17.53 6.14 0.64
C LYS A 147 -16.27 6.34 -0.18
N ARG A 148 -15.63 7.51 -0.07
CA ARG A 148 -14.34 7.82 -0.70
C ARG A 148 -13.20 7.64 0.28
N LEU A 149 -12.08 7.09 -0.17
CA LEU A 149 -10.90 6.89 0.66
C LEU A 149 -10.37 8.20 1.25
N SER A 150 -10.45 9.31 0.51
CA SER A 150 -10.03 10.63 0.99
C SER A 150 -10.92 11.17 2.11
N GLU A 151 -12.23 10.97 2.03
CA GLU A 151 -13.17 11.31 3.11
C GLU A 151 -12.89 10.47 4.37
N PHE A 152 -12.65 9.17 4.19
CA PHE A 152 -12.27 8.28 5.28
C PHE A 152 -10.95 8.70 5.93
N LYS A 153 -9.89 8.95 5.13
CA LYS A 153 -8.60 9.47 5.58
C LYS A 153 -8.76 10.75 6.38
N LYS A 154 -9.54 11.71 5.86
CA LYS A 154 -9.81 13.00 6.52
C LYS A 154 -10.48 12.84 7.88
N TRP A 155 -11.36 11.84 8.02
CA TRP A 155 -12.02 11.53 9.29
C TRP A 155 -11.15 10.71 10.26
N PHE A 156 -10.43 9.70 9.77
CA PHE A 156 -9.67 8.75 10.57
C PHE A 156 -8.30 9.31 11.00
N ASN A 157 -7.57 9.94 10.09
CA ASN A 157 -6.17 10.34 10.32
C ASN A 157 -5.99 11.25 11.55
N PRO A 158 -6.86 12.24 11.84
CA PRO A 158 -6.73 13.03 13.06
C PRO A 158 -6.80 12.20 14.36
N LYS A 159 -7.61 11.12 14.37
CA LYS A 159 -7.74 10.23 15.54
C LYS A 159 -6.51 9.34 15.70
N PHE A 160 -5.97 8.88 14.57
CA PHE A 160 -4.73 8.13 14.55
C PHE A 160 -3.55 8.99 15.01
N GLU A 161 -3.44 10.22 14.52
CA GLU A 161 -2.42 11.19 14.94
C GLU A 161 -2.54 11.55 16.43
N GLU A 162 -3.77 11.74 16.93
CA GLU A 162 -4.01 11.99 18.36
C GLU A 162 -3.52 10.81 19.21
N MET A 163 -3.86 9.58 18.83
CA MET A 163 -3.38 8.36 19.48
C MET A 163 -1.85 8.30 19.47
N LEU A 164 -1.22 8.49 18.31
CA LEU A 164 0.23 8.49 18.16
C LEU A 164 0.92 9.53 19.05
N ALA A 165 0.38 10.74 19.12
CA ALA A 165 0.91 11.82 19.94
C ALA A 165 0.93 11.46 21.43
N ARG A 166 -0.12 10.78 21.94
CA ARG A 166 -0.17 10.29 23.33
C ARG A 166 0.98 9.32 23.66
N HIS A 167 1.46 8.59 22.66
CA HIS A 167 2.58 7.63 22.79
C HIS A 167 3.93 8.22 22.37
N GLY A 168 4.02 9.53 22.10
CA GLY A 168 5.28 10.22 21.82
C GLY A 168 5.73 10.23 20.34
N PHE A 169 4.86 9.79 19.43
CA PHE A 169 5.10 9.83 17.98
C PHE A 169 4.73 11.20 17.39
N ASN A 170 5.51 12.22 17.76
CA ASN A 170 5.16 13.63 17.52
C ASN A 170 5.73 14.23 16.22
N LYS A 171 6.41 13.43 15.40
CA LYS A 171 7.09 13.93 14.20
C LYS A 171 6.76 13.07 12.98
N LYS A 172 6.21 13.69 11.94
CA LYS A 172 6.06 13.07 10.61
C LYS A 172 7.37 13.25 9.83
N VAL A 173 7.93 12.16 9.32
CA VAL A 173 9.19 12.15 8.57
C VAL A 173 9.06 11.26 7.34
N LYS A 174 9.96 11.43 6.36
CA LYS A 174 10.13 10.42 5.32
C LYS A 174 10.88 9.23 5.91
N ASP A 175 10.34 8.06 5.65
CA ASP A 175 10.87 6.76 6.04
C ASP A 175 12.24 6.56 5.39
N PRO A 176 13.28 6.19 6.15
CA PRO A 176 14.61 5.92 5.60
C PRO A 176 14.69 4.65 4.72
N LEU A 177 13.71 3.76 4.80
CA LEU A 177 13.68 2.46 4.11
C LEU A 177 13.06 2.57 2.71
N ASP A 178 11.87 3.19 2.61
CA ASP A 178 11.09 3.28 1.36
C ASP A 178 10.77 4.72 0.91
N GLY A 179 11.00 5.72 1.76
CA GLY A 179 10.75 7.14 1.45
C GLY A 179 9.33 7.62 1.74
N GLU A 180 8.44 6.73 2.19
CA GLU A 180 7.05 7.04 2.53
C GLU A 180 6.94 7.86 3.80
N TYR A 181 5.82 8.53 4.04
CA TYR A 181 5.66 9.29 5.28
C TYR A 181 5.30 8.36 6.46
N CYS A 182 6.10 8.44 7.53
CA CYS A 182 5.87 7.73 8.78
C CYS A 182 5.94 8.66 9.99
N TYR A 183 5.46 8.18 11.13
CA TYR A 183 5.52 8.88 12.41
C TYR A 183 6.69 8.33 13.23
N LEU A 184 7.54 9.23 13.73
CA LEU A 184 8.76 8.92 14.46
C LEU A 184 8.59 9.25 15.95
N ARG A 185 8.96 8.28 16.78
CA ARG A 185 9.32 8.45 18.18
C ARG A 185 10.82 8.27 18.34
N GLN A 186 11.52 9.36 18.65
CA GLN A 186 12.99 9.36 18.80
C GLN A 186 13.41 8.61 20.07
N GLN A 187 14.40 7.73 19.96
CA GLN A 187 14.99 7.01 21.09
C GLN A 187 16.49 7.23 21.17
N LEU A 188 17.09 6.86 22.31
CA LEU A 188 18.55 6.85 22.45
C LEU A 188 19.13 5.75 21.55
N GLY A 189 20.11 6.11 20.71
CA GLY A 189 20.71 5.16 19.77
C GLY A 189 19.89 4.88 18.50
N GLY A 190 18.70 5.46 18.33
CA GLY A 190 17.86 5.13 17.17
C GLY A 190 16.48 5.76 17.17
N GLY A 191 15.50 5.10 16.56
CA GLY A 191 14.14 5.62 16.46
C GLY A 191 13.13 4.51 16.24
N GLN A 192 11.91 4.75 16.67
CA GLN A 192 10.76 3.88 16.42
C GLN A 192 9.83 4.58 15.45
N TYR A 193 9.28 3.81 14.53
CA TYR A 193 8.53 4.33 13.41
C TYR A 193 7.23 3.56 13.30
N ILE A 194 6.15 4.27 13.00
CA ILE A 194 4.84 3.71 12.70
C ILE A 194 4.34 4.34 11.41
N ASN A 195 3.84 3.52 10.49
CA ASN A 195 3.13 3.97 9.31
C ASN A 195 1.78 3.26 9.21
N ILE A 196 0.81 3.96 8.62
CA ILE A 196 -0.49 3.42 8.29
C ILE A 196 -0.70 3.59 6.80
N VAL A 197 -1.12 2.52 6.15
CA VAL A 197 -1.57 2.55 4.76
C VAL A 197 -3.09 2.54 4.79
N TYR A 198 -3.70 3.31 3.90
CA TYR A 198 -5.15 3.33 3.73
C TYR A 198 -5.46 2.68 2.39
N GLN A 199 -6.22 1.60 2.42
CA GLN A 199 -6.62 0.84 1.24
C GLN A 199 -8.14 0.65 1.25
N GLY A 200 -8.71 0.31 0.10
CA GLY A 200 -10.15 0.10 -0.08
C GLY A 200 -10.90 1.38 -0.47
N GLY A 201 -12.21 1.23 -0.64
CA GLY A 201 -13.07 2.22 -1.28
C GLY A 201 -14.52 1.75 -1.28
N GLY A 202 -15.45 2.61 -1.70
CA GLY A 202 -16.88 2.26 -1.69
C GLY A 202 -17.47 2.03 -0.29
N GLY A 203 -16.79 2.46 0.76
CA GLY A 203 -17.20 2.29 2.15
C GLY A 203 -16.72 1.02 2.83
N ASP A 204 -15.78 0.29 2.23
CA ASP A 204 -15.08 -0.83 2.85
C ASP A 204 -13.57 -0.57 2.81
N TYR A 205 -12.94 -0.40 3.98
CA TYR A 205 -11.52 -0.01 4.08
C TYR A 205 -10.65 -1.04 4.78
N PHE A 206 -9.38 -1.08 4.41
CA PHE A 206 -8.35 -1.84 5.09
C PHE A 206 -7.22 -0.92 5.56
N LEU A 207 -6.75 -1.13 6.79
CA LEU A 207 -5.72 -0.30 7.43
C LEU A 207 -4.51 -1.16 7.81
N PRO A 208 -3.62 -1.50 6.84
CA PRO A 208 -2.32 -2.04 7.17
C PRO A 208 -1.55 -1.05 8.06
N VAL A 209 -1.08 -1.52 9.22
CA VAL A 209 -0.20 -0.73 10.11
C VAL A 209 1.12 -1.45 10.24
N GLY A 210 2.17 -0.79 9.74
CA GLY A 210 3.56 -1.21 9.88
C GLY A 210 4.21 -0.46 11.03
N PHE A 211 5.16 -1.11 11.69
CA PHE A 211 6.01 -0.46 12.67
C PHE A 211 7.38 -1.12 12.75
N TYR A 212 8.39 -0.32 13.07
CA TYR A 212 9.75 -0.81 13.14
C TYR A 212 10.62 0.00 14.08
N VAL A 213 11.74 -0.61 14.47
CA VAL A 213 12.75 -0.04 15.36
C VAL A 213 14.07 -0.02 14.62
N ILE A 214 14.68 1.16 14.53
CA ILE A 214 16.06 1.32 14.08
C ILE A 214 16.93 1.50 15.32
N ASN A 215 18.01 0.72 15.42
CA ASN A 215 19.07 0.92 16.39
C ASN A 215 20.40 1.04 15.63
N ARG A 216 21.11 2.16 15.82
CA ARG A 216 22.32 2.49 15.05
C ARG A 216 23.44 1.49 15.24
N ASP A 217 23.61 0.93 16.44
CA ASP A 217 24.69 -0.01 16.71
C ASP A 217 24.38 -1.39 16.14
N VAL A 218 23.10 -1.80 16.17
CA VAL A 218 22.64 -3.00 15.43
C VAL A 218 22.89 -2.84 13.94
N SER A 219 22.45 -1.72 13.32
CA SER A 219 22.63 -1.48 11.88
C SER A 219 24.12 -1.46 11.48
N LYS A 220 24.97 -0.75 12.23
CA LYS A 220 26.42 -0.69 11.97
C LYS A 220 27.10 -2.06 11.97
N ILE A 221 26.64 -2.99 12.81
CA ILE A 221 27.18 -4.34 12.84
C ILE A 221 26.60 -5.15 11.68
N TYR A 222 25.28 -5.08 11.50
CA TYR A 222 24.58 -5.82 10.46
C TYR A 222 25.12 -5.51 9.05
N ASP A 223 25.37 -4.24 8.75
CA ASP A 223 25.86 -3.76 7.44
C ASP A 223 27.29 -4.22 7.10
N ARG A 224 28.01 -4.85 8.03
CA ARG A 224 29.34 -5.45 7.76
C ARG A 224 29.27 -6.80 7.06
N PHE A 225 28.07 -7.38 6.99
CA PHE A 225 27.87 -8.74 6.50
C PHE A 225 26.99 -8.75 5.27
N ASN A 226 27.17 -9.77 4.44
CA ASN A 226 26.41 -9.95 3.21
C ASN A 226 25.04 -10.61 3.47
N PHE A 227 24.25 -10.00 4.36
CA PHE A 227 22.83 -10.27 4.53
C PHE A 227 22.00 -9.27 3.70
N LEU A 228 20.68 -9.46 3.71
CA LEU A 228 19.68 -8.61 3.09
C LEU A 228 19.87 -7.17 3.57
N GLN A 229 20.19 -6.29 2.63
CA GLN A 229 20.51 -4.89 2.90
C GLN A 229 19.27 -4.12 3.35
N ARG A 230 19.49 -3.09 4.17
CA ARG A 230 18.45 -2.16 4.68
C ARG A 230 17.38 -2.80 5.56
N LEU A 231 17.73 -3.82 6.35
CA LEU A 231 16.82 -4.29 7.39
C LEU A 231 16.94 -3.40 8.65
N PRO A 232 15.81 -2.90 9.20
CA PRO A 232 15.83 -2.25 10.50
C PRO A 232 16.20 -3.27 11.60
N ALA A 233 16.41 -2.82 12.83
CA ALA A 233 16.69 -3.73 13.94
C ALA A 233 15.51 -4.70 14.15
N LEU A 234 14.28 -4.21 13.98
CA LEU A 234 13.04 -4.96 14.02
C LEU A 234 12.03 -4.30 13.08
N TYR A 235 11.31 -5.07 12.25
CA TYR A 235 10.11 -4.62 11.54
C TYR A 235 9.00 -5.64 11.75
N LEU A 236 7.81 -5.15 12.03
CA LEU A 236 6.60 -5.95 12.18
C LEU A 236 5.43 -5.17 11.57
N ASP A 237 4.45 -5.90 11.06
CA ASP A 237 3.14 -5.35 10.79
C ASP A 237 2.15 -5.87 11.84
N ALA A 238 1.14 -5.08 12.18
CA ALA A 238 0.17 -5.41 13.22
C ALA A 238 -0.52 -6.77 13.00
N TYR A 239 -0.71 -7.15 11.73
CA TYR A 239 -1.32 -8.41 11.34
C TYR A 239 -0.39 -9.61 11.63
N SER A 240 0.91 -9.47 11.38
CA SER A 240 1.92 -10.50 11.66
C SER A 240 2.12 -10.76 13.14
N VAL A 241 1.93 -9.76 14.01
CA VAL A 241 2.19 -9.93 15.46
C VAL A 241 1.09 -10.74 16.15
N TYR A 242 -0.17 -10.58 15.75
CA TYR A 242 -1.31 -11.21 16.45
C TYR A 242 -2.28 -11.88 15.48
N GLY A 243 -1.72 -12.59 14.48
CA GLY A 243 -2.43 -13.17 13.33
C GLY A 243 -3.81 -13.78 13.60
N ASN A 244 -4.66 -13.71 12.58
CA ASN A 244 -6.05 -14.22 12.57
C ASN A 244 -7.01 -13.64 13.62
N SER A 245 -6.71 -12.50 14.24
CA SER A 245 -7.82 -11.75 14.83
C SER A 245 -8.74 -11.33 13.68
N ALA A 246 -9.99 -11.80 13.68
CA ALA A 246 -11.01 -11.35 12.73
C ALA A 246 -11.08 -9.81 12.71
N GLN A 247 -10.78 -9.21 13.86
CA GLN A 247 -10.66 -7.78 14.09
C GLN A 247 -9.56 -7.09 13.29
N LEU A 248 -8.48 -7.76 12.87
CA LEU A 248 -7.44 -7.16 12.02
C LEU A 248 -7.57 -7.54 10.54
N GLY A 249 -8.19 -8.68 10.23
CA GLY A 249 -8.36 -9.16 8.85
C GLY A 249 -9.64 -8.66 8.15
N SER A 250 -10.60 -8.11 8.89
CA SER A 250 -11.85 -7.62 8.30
C SER A 250 -11.68 -6.25 7.65
N MET A 251 -12.49 -6.00 6.62
CA MET A 251 -12.75 -4.65 6.13
C MET A 251 -13.46 -3.82 7.21
N ILE A 252 -13.21 -2.53 7.18
CA ILE A 252 -13.83 -1.51 8.02
C ILE A 252 -14.96 -0.91 7.19
N SER A 253 -16.20 -1.22 7.58
CA SER A 253 -17.40 -0.83 6.86
C SER A 253 -18.25 0.23 7.59
N ASP A 254 -17.85 0.57 8.82
CA ASP A 254 -18.51 1.56 9.65
C ASP A 254 -17.57 2.24 10.65
N TYR A 255 -18.10 3.25 11.34
CA TYR A 255 -17.35 4.03 12.32
C TYR A 255 -16.95 3.23 13.55
N ASP A 256 -17.77 2.28 13.99
CA ASP A 256 -17.52 1.52 15.21
C ASP A 256 -16.35 0.55 15.00
N LEU A 257 -16.33 -0.16 13.87
CA LEU A 257 -15.21 -1.00 13.45
C LEU A 257 -13.92 -0.19 13.26
N ALA A 258 -14.01 1.04 12.74
CA ALA A 258 -12.85 1.91 12.59
C ALA A 258 -12.26 2.29 13.97
N LEU A 259 -13.11 2.63 14.94
CA LEU A 259 -12.68 2.97 16.29
C LEU A 259 -12.16 1.75 17.06
N GLU A 260 -12.81 0.58 16.89
CA GLU A 260 -12.32 -0.69 17.43
C GLU A 260 -10.92 -1.01 16.88
N ARG A 261 -10.70 -0.79 15.57
CA ARG A 261 -9.40 -0.96 14.93
C ARG A 261 -8.33 -0.07 15.56
N LEU A 262 -8.66 1.21 15.77
CA LEU A 262 -7.77 2.17 16.41
C LEU A 262 -7.40 1.72 17.84
N GLY A 263 -8.39 1.33 18.64
CA GLY A 263 -8.17 0.82 20.00
C GLY A 263 -7.36 -0.47 20.03
N PHE A 264 -7.56 -1.35 19.05
CA PHE A 264 -6.76 -2.57 18.90
C PHE A 264 -5.30 -2.21 18.62
N ILE A 265 -5.04 -1.35 17.64
CA ILE A 265 -3.68 -0.85 17.31
C ILE A 265 -3.02 -0.30 18.59
N GLU A 266 -3.75 0.51 19.36
CA GLU A 266 -3.23 1.11 20.58
C GLU A 266 -2.82 0.05 21.61
N LYS A 267 -3.68 -0.93 21.83
CA LYS A 267 -3.48 -1.99 22.82
C LYS A 267 -2.38 -2.98 22.43
N VAL A 268 -2.11 -3.13 21.14
CA VAL A 268 -1.26 -4.19 20.60
C VAL A 268 0.15 -3.71 20.28
N ILE A 269 0.26 -2.57 19.59
CA ILE A 269 1.54 -2.10 19.06
C ILE A 269 2.34 -1.35 20.13
N PHE A 270 1.70 -0.45 20.89
CA PHE A 270 2.43 0.42 21.80
C PHE A 270 3.10 -0.32 22.97
N PRO A 271 2.48 -1.34 23.63
CA PRO A 271 3.18 -2.06 24.69
C PRO A 271 4.50 -2.70 24.23
N LEU A 272 4.55 -3.21 23.00
CA LEU A 272 5.77 -3.74 22.41
C LEU A 272 6.79 -2.63 22.18
N LEU A 273 6.38 -1.51 21.59
CA LEU A 273 7.27 -0.39 21.31
C LEU A 273 7.76 0.29 22.59
N ASP A 274 6.96 0.33 23.65
CA ASP A 274 7.34 0.89 24.95
C ASP A 274 8.43 0.05 25.62
N ILE A 275 8.41 -1.27 25.42
CA ILE A 275 9.51 -2.15 25.83
C ILE A 275 10.72 -1.94 24.94
N ALA A 276 10.55 -1.89 23.61
CA ALA A 276 11.65 -1.82 22.64
C ALA A 276 12.34 -0.44 22.51
N CYS A 277 12.44 0.33 23.61
CA CYS A 277 13.04 1.66 23.63
C CYS A 277 14.58 1.65 23.66
N ASP A 278 15.19 0.57 24.11
CA ASP A 278 16.64 0.39 24.19
C ASP A 278 17.07 -1.03 23.75
N ILE A 279 18.37 -1.31 23.79
CA ILE A 279 18.90 -2.60 23.32
C ILE A 279 18.43 -3.80 24.16
N ARG A 280 18.20 -3.64 25.47
CA ARG A 280 17.68 -4.71 26.33
C ARG A 280 16.20 -4.95 26.05
N GLY A 281 15.45 -3.88 25.83
CA GLY A 281 14.05 -3.93 25.42
C GLY A 281 13.85 -4.60 24.07
N ILE A 282 14.68 -4.25 23.08
CA ILE A 282 14.67 -4.92 21.77
C ILE A 282 15.00 -6.41 21.94
N ASP A 283 15.98 -6.75 22.78
CA ASP A 283 16.31 -8.16 23.09
C ASP A 283 15.14 -8.89 23.76
N GLN A 284 14.43 -8.24 24.68
CA GLN A 284 13.27 -8.82 25.34
C GLN A 284 12.14 -9.16 24.35
N VAL A 285 11.96 -8.35 23.31
CA VAL A 285 10.98 -8.60 22.23
C VAL A 285 11.46 -9.71 21.28
N MET A 286 12.73 -9.68 20.86
CA MET A 286 13.25 -10.59 19.83
C MET A 286 13.71 -11.96 20.35
N ASN A 287 14.18 -12.02 21.59
CA ASN A 287 14.81 -13.21 22.20
C ASN A 287 14.22 -13.58 23.56
N GLY A 288 13.58 -12.63 24.25
CA GLY A 288 13.05 -12.80 25.60
C GLY A 288 11.68 -13.50 25.67
N CYS A 289 10.95 -13.24 26.76
CA CYS A 289 9.67 -13.87 27.07
C CYS A 289 8.47 -12.92 26.89
N PHE A 290 8.62 -11.81 26.17
CA PHE A 290 7.52 -10.85 25.97
C PHE A 290 6.29 -11.52 25.32
N ASP A 291 6.50 -12.16 24.17
CA ASP A 291 5.52 -13.00 23.51
C ASP A 291 6.26 -14.12 22.76
N THR A 292 5.97 -15.38 23.12
CA THR A 292 6.68 -16.54 22.56
C THR A 292 6.37 -16.75 21.08
N ASN A 293 5.14 -16.48 20.64
CA ASN A 293 4.76 -16.65 19.24
C ASN A 293 5.45 -15.61 18.37
N LEU A 294 5.50 -14.36 18.85
CA LEU A 294 6.21 -13.29 18.20
C LEU A 294 7.71 -13.57 18.14
N ARG A 295 8.32 -13.95 19.26
CA ARG A 295 9.74 -14.35 19.31
C ARG A 295 10.01 -15.44 18.28
N ASP A 296 9.23 -16.52 18.30
CA ASP A 296 9.44 -17.65 17.41
C ASP A 296 9.24 -17.25 15.94
N TYR A 297 8.31 -16.34 15.64
CA TYR A 297 8.14 -15.75 14.31
C TYR A 297 9.38 -14.98 13.87
N ILE A 298 9.88 -14.06 14.69
CA ILE A 298 11.06 -13.22 14.38
C ILE A 298 12.31 -14.09 14.22
N GLN A 299 12.57 -15.00 15.16
CA GLN A 299 13.76 -15.86 15.16
C GLN A 299 13.80 -16.83 13.97
N ASN A 300 12.63 -17.23 13.45
CA ASN A 300 12.55 -18.07 12.27
C ASN A 300 12.53 -17.28 10.94
N SER A 301 12.65 -15.96 10.96
CA SER A 301 12.56 -15.10 9.78
C SER A 301 13.92 -14.62 9.25
N SER A 302 13.91 -13.70 8.28
CA SER A 302 15.10 -12.98 7.82
C SER A 302 15.84 -12.20 8.93
N TYR A 303 15.20 -11.98 10.09
CA TYR A 303 15.75 -11.25 11.24
C TYR A 303 16.63 -12.09 12.18
N ALA A 304 16.89 -13.38 11.89
CA ALA A 304 17.77 -14.20 12.72
C ALA A 304 19.17 -13.57 12.99
N PRO A 305 19.84 -12.91 12.03
CA PRO A 305 21.09 -12.19 12.32
C PRO A 305 20.89 -11.01 13.28
N ASN A 306 19.82 -10.22 13.12
CA ASN A 306 19.49 -9.12 14.02
C ASN A 306 19.23 -9.63 15.45
N CYS A 307 18.52 -10.75 15.61
CA CYS A 307 18.30 -11.39 16.91
C CYS A 307 19.63 -11.67 17.61
N LEU A 308 20.62 -12.19 16.88
CA LEU A 308 21.93 -12.52 17.44
C LEU A 308 22.76 -11.27 17.79
N ILE A 309 22.74 -10.25 16.92
CA ILE A 309 23.42 -8.97 17.17
C ILE A 309 22.85 -8.30 18.42
N VAL A 310 21.52 -8.25 18.53
CA VAL A 310 20.81 -7.68 19.68
C VAL A 310 21.12 -8.45 20.96
N ALA A 311 21.12 -9.80 20.92
CA ALA A 311 21.50 -10.63 22.05
C ALA A 311 22.93 -10.33 22.53
N ARG A 312 23.88 -10.12 21.61
CA ARG A 312 25.24 -9.75 21.99
C ARG A 312 25.31 -8.38 22.66
N LEU A 313 24.70 -7.37 22.03
CA LEU A 313 24.78 -5.99 22.51
C LEU A 313 24.03 -5.78 23.84
N SER A 314 22.97 -6.55 24.08
CA SER A 314 22.20 -6.51 25.33
C SER A 314 22.83 -7.31 26.48
N GLY A 315 23.91 -8.06 26.22
CA GLY A 315 24.52 -8.94 27.22
C GLY A 315 23.64 -10.15 27.57
N ASN A 316 22.82 -10.64 26.62
CA ASN A 316 21.91 -11.75 26.85
C ASN A 316 22.70 -13.02 27.26
N PRO A 317 22.37 -13.65 28.42
CA PRO A 317 23.09 -14.82 28.92
C PRO A 317 22.99 -16.04 28.00
N ASP A 318 21.95 -16.11 27.16
CA ASP A 318 21.70 -17.21 26.23
C ASP A 318 22.38 -17.00 24.87
N PHE A 319 23.24 -15.98 24.72
CA PHE A 319 23.91 -15.65 23.46
C PHE A 319 24.52 -16.89 22.78
N GLU A 320 25.25 -17.71 23.54
CA GLU A 320 25.90 -18.91 22.99
C GLU A 320 24.89 -19.93 22.45
N THR A 321 23.79 -20.16 23.16
CA THR A 321 22.68 -21.00 22.70
C THR A 321 22.02 -20.43 21.45
N LEU A 322 21.83 -19.11 21.39
CA LEU A 322 21.24 -18.41 20.24
C LEU A 322 22.12 -18.53 18.98
N THR A 323 23.45 -18.58 19.09
CA THR A 323 24.34 -18.79 17.92
C THR A 323 24.05 -20.10 17.17
N VAL A 324 23.55 -21.11 17.89
CA VAL A 324 23.19 -22.41 17.33
C VAL A 324 21.74 -22.40 16.83
N ASN A 325 20.80 -21.97 17.68
CA ASN A 325 19.37 -22.06 17.37
C ASN A 325 18.95 -21.14 16.23
N LEU A 326 19.44 -19.90 16.19
CA LEU A 326 19.06 -18.93 15.17
C LEU A 326 19.60 -19.29 13.79
N ARG A 327 20.69 -20.08 13.72
CA ARG A 327 21.17 -20.67 12.47
C ARG A 327 20.13 -21.62 11.87
N GLU A 328 19.25 -22.18 12.68
CA GLU A 328 18.18 -23.09 12.30
C GLU A 328 16.88 -22.41 11.84
N ALA A 329 16.89 -21.09 11.64
CA ALA A 329 15.76 -20.33 11.11
C ALA A 329 15.18 -20.94 9.83
N ARG A 330 13.88 -21.24 9.84
CA ARG A 330 13.20 -21.98 8.75
C ARG A 330 12.73 -21.09 7.61
N ARG A 331 12.43 -19.82 7.89
CA ARG A 331 11.86 -18.84 6.96
C ARG A 331 12.79 -17.63 6.80
N GLY A 332 14.08 -17.90 6.66
CA GLY A 332 15.11 -16.87 6.51
C GLY A 332 14.98 -15.97 5.27
N GLY A 333 13.99 -16.21 4.39
CA GLY A 333 13.75 -15.40 3.19
C GLY A 333 15.00 -15.26 2.33
N ALA A 334 15.30 -14.02 1.90
CA ALA A 334 16.52 -13.71 1.16
C ALA A 334 17.82 -13.97 1.96
N ASN A 335 17.75 -14.07 3.29
CA ASN A 335 18.88 -14.38 4.16
C ASN A 335 19.17 -15.86 4.34
N ILE A 336 18.31 -16.79 3.88
CA ILE A 336 18.43 -18.21 4.25
C ILE A 336 19.79 -18.81 3.87
N THR A 337 20.31 -18.50 2.67
CA THR A 337 21.61 -19.00 2.21
C THR A 337 22.76 -18.45 3.06
N ALA A 338 22.73 -17.16 3.41
CA ALA A 338 23.75 -16.52 4.24
C ALA A 338 23.71 -16.99 5.70
N ILE A 339 22.52 -17.20 6.26
CA ILE A 339 22.31 -17.75 7.62
C ILE A 339 22.87 -19.19 7.70
N LYS A 340 22.69 -19.99 6.66
CA LYS A 340 23.18 -21.39 6.65
C LYS A 340 24.67 -21.50 6.30
N GLY A 341 25.23 -20.52 5.59
CA GLY A 341 26.60 -20.52 5.08
C GLY A 341 27.63 -19.87 6.00
N ASP A 342 28.74 -19.46 5.38
CA ASP A 342 29.92 -18.90 6.07
C ASP A 342 29.67 -17.51 6.65
N GLU A 343 28.71 -16.76 6.12
CA GLU A 343 28.42 -15.41 6.58
C GLU A 343 27.94 -15.38 8.03
N TRP A 344 27.13 -16.38 8.43
CA TRP A 344 26.77 -16.62 9.82
C TRP A 344 27.99 -16.88 10.71
N LEU A 345 28.94 -17.69 10.24
CA LEU A 345 30.16 -18.00 11.02
C LEU A 345 31.02 -16.75 11.21
N LYS A 346 31.13 -15.89 10.19
CA LYS A 346 31.81 -14.59 10.30
C LYS A 346 31.12 -13.69 11.32
N LEU A 347 29.78 -13.61 11.28
CA LEU A 347 29.01 -12.82 12.25
C LEU A 347 29.27 -13.30 13.67
N VAL A 348 29.14 -14.61 13.94
CA VAL A 348 29.36 -15.19 15.28
C VAL A 348 30.77 -14.88 15.79
N LYS A 349 31.80 -15.07 14.93
CA LYS A 349 33.18 -14.78 15.29
C LYS A 349 33.37 -13.30 15.66
N TYR A 350 32.90 -12.40 14.80
CA TYR A 350 32.99 -10.95 15.02
C TYR A 350 32.30 -10.53 16.33
N LEU A 351 31.09 -11.04 16.58
CA LEU A 351 30.34 -10.73 17.80
C LEU A 351 31.06 -11.19 19.08
N ARG A 352 31.76 -12.32 19.04
CA ARG A 352 32.53 -12.84 20.18
C ARG A 352 33.82 -12.07 20.41
N GLU A 353 34.56 -11.80 19.35
CA GLU A 353 35.94 -11.30 19.42
C GLU A 353 36.03 -9.76 19.45
N GLU A 354 35.12 -9.07 18.75
CA GLU A 354 35.26 -7.63 18.48
C GLU A 354 34.14 -6.77 19.04
N VAL A 355 33.00 -7.37 19.41
CA VAL A 355 31.83 -6.63 19.94
C VAL A 355 31.70 -6.84 21.44
N GLN A 356 31.69 -5.75 22.20
CA GLN A 356 31.37 -5.75 23.63
C GLN A 356 29.88 -5.45 23.85
N PRO A 357 29.24 -6.03 24.88
CA PRO A 357 27.91 -5.61 25.32
C PRO A 357 27.89 -4.11 25.63
N LEU A 358 26.77 -3.46 25.36
CA LEU A 358 26.56 -2.03 25.63
C LEU A 358 26.02 -1.75 27.03
N VAL A 359 25.62 -2.81 27.75
CA VAL A 359 24.85 -2.74 29.00
C VAL A 359 25.30 -3.74 30.03
#